data_AF-A0A928S1K0-F1
#
_entry.id   AF-A0A928S1K0-F1
#
_cell.length_a   1.000
_cell.length_b   1.000
_cell.length_c   1.000
_cell.angle_alpha   90.00
_cell.angle_beta   90.00
_cell.angle_gamma   90.00
#
_symmetry.space_group_name_H-M   'P 1'
#
loop_
_entity.id
_entity.type
_entity.pdbx_description
1 polymer ?
#
loop_
_entity_poly.entity_id
_entity_poly.type
_entity_poly.pdbx_seq_one_letter_code
_entity_poly.pdbx_strand_id
1 'polypeptide(L)'
;MTSPNLNRDPDEPHEESSKAPGRPGFGLTSATLRGLPELEYFESPQQREEALREIESEASNPKSFDFWFGVMLTAGAPILTFFLSRMFLRRVISLLGVTGLDRVVEILLVAGVAWVTVRSLHRRGLVSSVREKLIVRGIAVCRGCGYLLRGLEPGSGRCPECGRRFEEDVERILREGNRGRESGDATA
;
A
#
# COMPACT_ATOMS: atom_id res chain seq x y z
N MET A 1 -31.17 -19.70 -50.30
CA MET A 1 -30.03 -20.55 -49.90
C MET A 1 -28.80 -19.69 -49.96
N THR A 2 -28.42 -19.07 -48.84
CA THR A 2 -27.24 -18.20 -48.75
C THR A 2 -26.68 -18.38 -47.36
N SER A 3 -25.56 -19.10 -47.26
CA SER A 3 -24.88 -19.39 -46.01
C SER A 3 -24.10 -18.15 -45.54
N PRO A 4 -24.15 -17.78 -44.24
CA PRO A 4 -23.26 -16.78 -43.69
C PRO A 4 -21.90 -17.42 -43.39
N ASN A 5 -20.85 -16.82 -43.94
CA ASN A 5 -19.46 -17.18 -43.73
C ASN A 5 -19.01 -16.63 -42.36
N LEU A 6 -18.73 -17.53 -41.41
CA LEU A 6 -18.37 -17.22 -40.03
C LEU A 6 -16.94 -17.71 -39.77
N ASN A 7 -15.99 -17.19 -40.55
CA ASN A 7 -14.57 -17.24 -40.23
C ASN A 7 -14.21 -15.91 -39.55
N ARG A 8 -14.26 -15.91 -38.21
CA ARG A 8 -13.62 -14.88 -37.40
C ARG A 8 -12.32 -15.49 -36.90
N ASP A 9 -11.21 -15.05 -37.46
CA ASP A 9 -9.86 -15.47 -37.06
C ASP A 9 -9.63 -15.22 -35.56
N PRO A 10 -9.13 -16.21 -34.80
CA PRO A 10 -8.81 -16.08 -33.38
C PRO A 10 -7.46 -15.39 -33.09
N ASP A 11 -6.76 -14.85 -34.08
CA ASP A 11 -5.40 -14.31 -33.95
C ASP A 11 -5.28 -12.83 -34.36
N GLU A 12 -6.20 -11.95 -33.95
CA GLU A 12 -5.87 -10.52 -33.94
C GLU A 12 -4.98 -10.25 -32.71
N PRO A 13 -3.66 -10.00 -32.88
CA PRO A 13 -2.85 -9.50 -31.80
C PRO A 13 -3.49 -8.20 -31.33
N HIS A 14 -3.93 -8.16 -30.08
CA HIS A 14 -4.38 -6.95 -29.44
C HIS A 14 -3.37 -5.85 -29.75
N GLU A 15 -3.77 -4.85 -30.56
CA GLU A 15 -3.02 -3.61 -30.74
C GLU A 15 -2.89 -3.01 -29.34
N GLU A 16 -1.76 -3.32 -28.73
CA GLU A 16 -1.32 -2.82 -27.44
C GLU A 16 -1.17 -1.31 -27.65
N SER A 17 -2.25 -0.60 -27.33
CA SER A 17 -2.37 0.85 -27.42
C SER A 17 -1.15 1.44 -26.71
N SER A 18 -0.18 1.82 -27.52
CA SER A 18 1.09 2.42 -27.13
C SER A 18 0.84 3.85 -26.65
N LYS A 19 0.07 3.97 -25.56
CA LYS A 19 0.12 5.16 -24.72
C LYS A 19 1.55 5.23 -24.22
N ALA A 20 2.31 6.15 -24.81
CA ALA A 20 3.67 6.47 -24.39
C ALA A 20 3.71 6.51 -22.85
N PRO A 21 4.67 5.82 -22.22
CA PRO A 21 4.73 5.74 -20.77
C PRO A 21 4.75 7.17 -20.23
N GLY A 22 3.68 7.53 -19.53
CA GLY A 22 3.58 8.82 -18.88
C GLY A 22 4.82 9.00 -18.03
N ARG A 23 5.49 10.15 -18.18
CA ARG A 23 6.72 10.46 -17.44
C ARG A 23 6.58 9.98 -15.99
N PRO A 24 7.53 9.20 -15.45
CA PRO A 24 7.45 8.72 -14.08
C PRO A 24 7.35 9.95 -13.19
N GLY A 25 6.16 10.20 -12.64
CA GLY A 25 5.95 11.29 -11.71
C GLY A 25 6.94 11.10 -10.57
N PHE A 26 7.69 12.16 -10.22
CA PHE A 26 8.50 12.21 -9.01
C PHE A 26 7.59 12.31 -7.76
N GLY A 27 6.54 11.49 -7.69
CA GLY A 27 5.66 11.39 -6.53
C GLY A 27 6.40 10.70 -5.40
N LEU A 28 6.47 11.34 -4.23
CA LEU A 28 7.03 10.79 -2.99
C LEU A 28 6.43 9.41 -2.62
N THR A 29 5.18 9.19 -3.02
CA THR A 29 4.43 7.93 -2.95
C THR A 29 5.15 6.81 -3.70
N SER A 30 5.43 7.02 -4.99
CA SER A 30 6.10 6.05 -5.87
C SER A 30 7.47 5.63 -5.33
N ALA A 31 8.26 6.56 -4.82
CA ALA A 31 9.59 6.28 -4.28
C ALA A 31 9.53 5.41 -3.01
N THR A 32 8.49 5.56 -2.20
CA THR A 32 8.34 4.77 -0.96
C THR A 32 7.77 3.38 -1.21
N LEU A 33 6.99 3.23 -2.28
CA LEU A 33 6.40 1.96 -2.71
C LEU A 33 7.40 1.08 -3.47
N ARG A 34 8.41 1.68 -4.11
CA ARG A 34 9.52 0.95 -4.75
C ARG A 34 10.22 0.06 -3.72
N GLY A 35 10.11 -1.25 -3.90
CA GLY A 35 10.71 -2.27 -3.04
C GLY A 35 9.73 -3.00 -2.12
N LEU A 36 8.42 -2.77 -2.25
CA LEU A 36 7.43 -3.66 -1.63
C LEU A 36 7.29 -4.95 -2.44
N PRO A 37 7.48 -6.14 -1.83
CA PRO A 37 7.34 -7.41 -2.54
C PRO A 37 5.90 -7.63 -3.03
N GLU A 38 4.90 -7.04 -2.38
CA GLU A 38 3.50 -7.17 -2.79
C GLU A 38 3.20 -6.57 -4.16
N LEU A 39 4.04 -5.64 -4.65
CA LEU A 39 3.89 -5.08 -5.99
C LEU A 39 4.24 -6.06 -7.11
N GLU A 40 4.93 -7.16 -6.79
CA GLU A 40 5.27 -8.22 -7.74
C GLU A 40 4.10 -9.18 -7.97
N TYR A 41 3.05 -9.12 -7.16
CA TYR A 41 1.88 -9.98 -7.30
C TYR A 41 0.87 -9.50 -8.35
N PHE A 42 1.01 -8.27 -8.86
CA PHE A 42 0.19 -7.81 -9.98
C PHE A 42 0.57 -8.57 -11.26
N GLU A 43 -0.43 -8.94 -12.05
CA GLU A 43 -0.25 -9.76 -13.26
C GLU A 43 0.51 -9.01 -14.35
N SER A 44 0.29 -7.70 -14.44
CA SER A 44 0.95 -6.85 -15.43
C SER A 44 1.51 -5.55 -14.83
N PRO A 45 2.58 -4.99 -15.43
CA PRO A 45 3.10 -3.67 -15.05
C PRO A 45 2.06 -2.56 -15.16
N GLN A 46 1.18 -2.63 -16.16
CA GLN A 46 0.11 -1.66 -16.39
C GLN A 46 -0.92 -1.71 -15.25
N GLN A 47 -1.33 -2.90 -14.82
CA GLN A 47 -2.26 -3.09 -13.71
C GLN A 47 -1.65 -2.57 -12.39
N ARG A 48 -0.34 -2.77 -12.18
CA ARG A 48 0.39 -2.21 -11.04
C ARG A 48 0.35 -0.67 -11.06
N GLU A 49 0.71 -0.05 -12.19
CA GLU A 49 0.71 1.41 -12.32
C GLU A 49 -0.68 2.03 -12.12
N GLU A 50 -1.72 1.39 -12.63
CA GLU A 50 -3.11 1.81 -12.42
C GLU A 50 -3.50 1.76 -10.93
N ALA A 51 -3.16 0.66 -10.21
CA ALA A 51 -3.41 0.60 -8.77
C ALA A 51 -2.66 1.68 -8.00
N LEU A 52 -1.40 1.95 -8.36
CA LEU A 52 -0.61 3.00 -7.72
C LEU A 52 -1.24 4.38 -7.92
N ARG A 53 -1.77 4.65 -9.11
CA ARG A 53 -2.46 5.90 -9.43
C ARG A 53 -3.78 6.05 -8.67
N GLU A 54 -4.55 4.98 -8.54
CA GLU A 54 -5.77 4.96 -7.72
C GLU A 54 -5.45 5.25 -6.26
N ILE A 55 -4.47 4.56 -5.67
CA ILE A 55 -4.03 4.78 -4.29
C ILE A 55 -3.58 6.22 -4.08
N GLU A 56 -2.83 6.79 -5.02
CA GLU A 56 -2.41 8.19 -4.95
C GLU A 56 -3.60 9.17 -4.99
N SER A 57 -4.61 8.89 -5.82
CA SER A 57 -5.84 9.69 -5.89
C SER A 57 -6.71 9.58 -4.63
N GLU A 58 -6.78 8.40 -4.01
CA GLU A 58 -7.52 8.16 -2.77
C GLU A 58 -6.81 8.81 -1.57
N ALA A 59 -5.48 8.66 -1.48
CA ALA A 59 -4.67 9.22 -0.40
C ALA A 59 -4.65 10.76 -0.39
N SER A 60 -4.86 11.40 -1.55
CA SER A 60 -4.93 12.86 -1.69
C SER A 60 -6.34 13.43 -1.54
N ASN A 61 -7.36 12.60 -1.28
CA ASN A 61 -8.74 13.07 -1.15
C ASN A 61 -8.98 13.77 0.20
N PRO A 62 -9.21 15.11 0.24
CA PRO A 62 -9.36 15.87 1.48
C PRO A 62 -10.67 15.59 2.23
N LYS A 63 -11.60 14.84 1.63
CA LYS A 63 -12.87 14.45 2.26
C LYS A 63 -12.76 13.18 3.11
N SER A 64 -11.68 12.39 2.97
CA SER A 64 -11.52 11.18 3.78
C SER A 64 -11.12 11.54 5.21
N PHE A 65 -11.67 10.82 6.19
CA PHE A 65 -11.29 10.99 7.59
C PHE A 65 -9.81 10.63 7.81
N ASP A 66 -9.33 9.60 7.10
CA ASP A 66 -7.94 9.15 7.15
C ASP A 66 -6.95 10.22 6.70
N PHE A 67 -7.32 11.04 5.70
CA PHE A 67 -6.51 12.19 5.30
C PHE A 67 -6.33 13.16 6.47
N TRP A 68 -7.42 13.57 7.11
CA TRP A 68 -7.35 14.50 8.24
C TRP A 68 -6.63 13.91 9.44
N PHE A 69 -6.83 12.63 9.74
CA PHE A 69 -6.08 11.94 10.79
C PHE A 69 -4.57 11.92 10.47
N GLY A 70 -4.20 11.63 9.22
CA GLY A 70 -2.82 11.69 8.75
C GLY A 70 -2.20 13.08 8.87
N VAL A 71 -2.94 14.14 8.50
CA VAL A 71 -2.52 15.54 8.65
C VAL A 71 -2.34 15.90 10.13
N MET A 72 -3.31 15.54 10.97
CA MET A 72 -3.26 15.78 12.42
C MET A 72 -2.06 15.10 13.07
N LEU A 73 -1.78 13.84 12.73
CA LEU A 73 -0.62 13.14 13.29
C LEU A 73 0.70 13.72 12.76
N THR A 74 0.75 14.04 11.46
CA THR A 74 1.96 14.55 10.80
C THR A 74 2.34 15.96 11.26
N ALA A 75 1.36 16.85 11.45
CA ALA A 75 1.60 18.20 11.96
C ALA A 75 1.62 18.24 13.49
N GLY A 76 0.73 17.49 14.14
CA GLY A 76 0.56 17.49 15.59
C GLY A 76 1.74 16.86 16.34
N ALA A 77 2.31 15.76 15.85
CA ALA A 77 3.43 15.12 16.54
C ALA A 77 4.68 16.01 16.62
N PRO A 78 5.14 16.69 15.55
CA PRO A 78 6.25 17.65 15.63
C PRO A 78 5.94 18.86 16.50
N ILE A 79 4.72 19.42 16.42
CA ILE A 79 4.30 20.55 17.26
C ILE A 79 4.35 20.16 18.73
N LEU A 80 3.74 19.04 19.09
CA LEU A 80 3.75 18.51 20.45
C LEU A 80 5.18 18.24 20.93
N THR A 81 6.00 17.61 20.09
CA THR A 81 7.41 17.33 20.37
C THR A 81 8.18 18.62 20.64
N PHE A 82 7.97 19.67 19.85
CA PHE A 82 8.60 20.98 20.03
C PHE A 82 8.19 21.62 21.37
N PHE A 83 6.91 21.60 21.72
CA PHE A 83 6.46 22.18 23.00
C PHE A 83 7.00 21.40 24.21
N LEU A 84 6.97 20.06 24.15
CA LEU A 84 7.48 19.22 25.23
C LEU A 84 9.00 19.33 25.36
N SER A 85 9.74 19.30 24.24
CA SER A 85 11.18 19.47 24.24
C SER A 85 11.55 20.84 24.81
N ARG A 86 10.88 21.90 24.39
CA ARG A 86 11.09 23.26 24.91
C ARG A 86 10.79 23.39 26.41
N MET A 87 9.70 22.76 26.88
CA MET A 87 9.36 22.75 28.31
C MET A 87 10.42 22.02 29.13
N PHE A 88 10.95 20.91 28.62
CA PHE A 88 11.97 20.10 29.29
C PHE A 88 13.36 20.74 29.24
N LEU A 89 13.80 21.21 28.07
CA LEU A 89 15.07 21.92 27.86
C LEU A 89 15.18 23.13 28.78
N ARG A 90 14.12 23.93 28.92
CA ARG A 90 14.13 25.08 29.85
C ARG A 90 14.42 24.66 31.29
N ARG A 91 13.86 23.55 31.76
CA ARG A 91 14.15 23.03 33.12
C ARG A 91 15.59 22.52 33.23
N VAL A 92 16.06 21.78 32.23
CA VAL A 92 17.38 21.15 32.23
C VAL A 92 18.51 22.18 32.10
N ILE A 93 18.35 23.18 31.24
CA ILE A 93 19.35 24.24 31.02
C ILE A 93 19.47 25.14 32.24
N SER A 94 18.34 25.43 32.91
CA SER A 94 18.36 26.15 34.19
C SER A 94 19.18 25.41 35.26
N LEU A 95 19.34 24.10 35.15
CA LEU A 95 20.14 23.30 36.06
C LEU A 95 21.62 23.19 35.63
N LEU A 96 21.89 23.13 34.33
CA LEU A 96 23.24 22.82 33.80
C LEU A 96 24.06 24.05 33.35
N GLY A 97 23.47 25.23 33.19
CA GLY A 97 24.19 26.46 32.86
C GLY A 97 24.80 26.51 31.44
N VAL A 98 24.45 25.58 30.56
CA VAL A 98 24.99 25.52 29.19
C VAL A 98 24.15 26.38 28.25
N THR A 99 24.72 27.48 27.75
CA THR A 99 24.08 28.38 26.79
C THR A 99 24.71 28.22 25.40
N GLY A 100 23.89 28.00 24.36
CA GLY A 100 24.33 28.14 22.95
C GLY A 100 23.97 26.99 22.00
N LEU A 101 24.05 25.72 22.42
CA LEU A 101 23.77 24.56 21.55
C LEU A 101 22.29 24.15 21.47
N ASP A 102 21.46 24.78 22.28
CA ASP A 102 20.08 24.33 22.55
C ASP A 102 19.19 24.32 21.30
N ARG A 103 19.26 25.37 20.48
CA ARG A 103 18.39 25.54 19.31
C ARG A 103 18.66 24.54 18.20
N VAL A 104 19.93 24.22 17.95
CA VAL A 104 20.30 23.28 16.91
C VAL A 104 19.83 21.87 17.29
N VAL A 105 20.04 21.48 18.55
CA VAL A 105 19.57 20.18 19.07
C VAL A 105 18.04 20.10 19.03
N GLU A 106 17.34 21.16 19.45
CA GLU A 106 15.87 21.25 19.40
C GLU A 106 15.35 21.06 17.96
N ILE A 107 15.94 21.76 16.98
CA ILE A 107 15.54 21.65 15.56
C ILE A 107 15.79 20.25 15.03
N LEU A 108 16.97 19.67 15.27
CA LEU A 108 17.31 18.33 14.79
C LEU A 108 16.41 17.26 15.40
N LEU A 109 16.07 17.38 16.69
CA LEU A 109 15.15 16.47 17.37
C LEU A 109 13.75 16.53 16.73
N VAL A 110 13.19 17.73 16.54
CA VAL A 110 11.86 17.92 15.95
C VAL A 110 11.82 17.44 14.51
N ALA A 111 12.84 17.77 13.71
CA ALA A 111 12.96 17.31 12.32
C ALA A 111 13.07 15.78 12.24
N GLY A 112 13.86 15.16 13.12
CA GLY A 112 14.00 13.71 13.20
C GLY A 112 12.69 13.01 13.55
N VAL A 113 11.96 13.50 14.56
CA VAL A 113 10.65 12.95 14.95
C VAL A 113 9.61 13.13 13.84
N ALA A 114 9.58 14.29 13.20
CA ALA A 114 8.71 14.55 12.05
C ALA A 114 8.98 13.55 10.91
N TRP A 115 10.25 13.38 10.54
CA TRP A 115 10.66 12.45 9.50
C TRP A 115 10.27 11.01 9.80
N VAL A 116 10.55 10.52 11.02
CA VAL A 116 10.21 9.15 11.45
C VAL A 116 8.69 8.95 11.44
N THR A 117 7.93 9.94 11.93
CA THR A 117 6.46 9.88 11.97
C THR A 117 5.87 9.79 10.57
N VAL A 118 6.28 10.69 9.67
CA VAL A 118 5.86 10.70 8.26
C VAL A 118 6.22 9.38 7.60
N ARG A 119 7.46 8.91 7.74
CA ARG A 119 7.92 7.68 7.10
C ARG A 119 7.20 6.45 7.63
N SER A 120 6.95 6.38 8.94
CA SER A 120 6.22 5.26 9.56
C SER A 120 4.77 5.22 9.12
N LEU A 121 4.08 6.36 9.13
CA LEU A 121 2.70 6.47 8.67
C LEU A 121 2.56 6.08 7.21
N HIS A 122 3.39 6.70 6.37
CA HIS A 122 3.34 6.48 4.93
C HIS A 122 3.61 5.01 4.58
N ARG A 123 4.62 4.39 5.21
CA ARG A 123 4.91 2.97 4.99
C ARG A 123 3.79 2.05 5.45
N ARG A 124 3.13 2.33 6.58
CA ARG A 124 2.04 1.48 7.10
C ARG A 124 0.75 1.63 6.30
N GLY A 125 0.35 2.86 5.98
CA GLY A 125 -0.89 3.14 5.25
C GLY A 125 -0.85 2.58 3.84
N LEU A 126 0.23 2.87 3.11
CA LEU A 126 0.34 2.47 1.70
C LEU A 126 0.38 0.95 1.51
N VAL A 127 1.05 0.21 2.40
CA VAL A 127 1.09 -1.25 2.34
C VAL A 127 -0.30 -1.85 2.49
N SER A 128 -1.14 -1.28 3.37
CA SER A 128 -2.53 -1.71 3.54
C SER A 128 -3.33 -1.48 2.25
N SER A 129 -3.21 -0.30 1.65
CA SER A 129 -3.93 0.03 0.41
C SER A 129 -3.50 -0.85 -0.78
N VAL A 130 -2.22 -1.17 -0.91
CA VAL A 130 -1.74 -2.09 -1.96
C VAL A 130 -2.37 -3.47 -1.80
N ARG A 131 -2.42 -4.00 -0.57
CA ARG A 131 -3.02 -5.31 -0.29
C ARG A 131 -4.52 -5.32 -0.56
N GLU A 132 -5.21 -4.23 -0.22
CA GLU A 132 -6.63 -4.07 -0.55
C GLU A 132 -6.86 -4.10 -2.06
N LYS A 133 -6.06 -3.38 -2.85
CA LYS A 133 -6.17 -3.41 -4.32
C LYS A 133 -5.86 -4.78 -4.93
N LEU A 134 -4.94 -5.56 -4.34
CA LEU A 134 -4.70 -6.94 -4.74
C LEU A 134 -5.92 -7.83 -4.49
N ILE A 135 -6.54 -7.70 -3.32
CA ILE A 135 -7.75 -8.45 -2.94
C ILE A 135 -8.92 -8.10 -3.85
N VAL A 136 -9.15 -6.81 -4.13
CA VAL A 136 -10.22 -6.36 -5.05
C VAL A 136 -10.04 -6.96 -6.46
N ARG A 137 -8.80 -7.26 -6.86
CA ARG A 137 -8.47 -7.89 -8.14
C ARG A 137 -8.47 -9.42 -8.09
N GLY A 138 -8.93 -10.02 -7.01
CA GLY A 138 -9.01 -11.48 -6.86
C GLY A 138 -7.69 -12.15 -6.48
N ILE A 139 -6.66 -11.38 -6.12
CA ILE A 139 -5.38 -11.93 -5.67
C ILE A 139 -5.43 -12.08 -4.15
N ALA A 140 -5.59 -13.31 -3.66
CA ALA A 140 -5.68 -13.59 -2.23
C ALA A 140 -4.33 -13.34 -1.54
N VAL A 141 -4.24 -12.25 -0.77
CA VAL A 141 -3.09 -11.91 0.08
C VAL A 141 -3.53 -11.68 1.53
N CYS A 142 -2.65 -11.98 2.49
CA CYS A 142 -2.93 -11.67 3.88
C CYS A 142 -2.86 -10.14 4.13
N ARG A 143 -3.96 -9.53 4.57
CA ARG A 143 -4.01 -8.10 4.95
C ARG A 143 -2.99 -7.73 6.04
N GLY A 144 -2.61 -8.68 6.91
CA GLY A 144 -1.67 -8.48 8.01
C GLY A 144 -0.19 -8.44 7.61
N CYS A 145 0.31 -9.51 6.99
CA CYS A 145 1.73 -9.64 6.64
C CYS A 145 2.05 -9.53 5.15
N GLY A 146 1.05 -9.55 4.26
CA GLY A 146 1.26 -9.49 2.81
C GLY A 146 1.60 -10.82 2.14
N TYR A 147 1.55 -11.93 2.89
CA TYR A 147 1.81 -13.26 2.33
C TYR A 147 0.77 -13.64 1.26
N LEU A 148 1.24 -14.18 0.13
CA LEU A 148 0.39 -14.65 -0.96
C LEU A 148 -0.26 -15.99 -0.57
N LEU A 149 -1.59 -16.03 -0.53
CA LEU A 149 -2.36 -17.18 -0.06
C LEU A 149 -2.78 -18.13 -1.20
N ARG A 150 -2.18 -17.97 -2.39
CA ARG A 150 -2.55 -18.76 -3.56
C ARG A 150 -2.26 -20.25 -3.32
N GLY A 151 -3.29 -21.08 -3.47
CA GLY A 151 -3.21 -22.53 -3.30
C GLY A 151 -3.28 -23.01 -1.85
N LEU A 152 -3.57 -22.12 -0.89
CA LEU A 152 -3.86 -22.54 0.47
C LEU A 152 -5.26 -23.16 0.55
N GLU A 153 -5.41 -24.22 1.35
CA GLU A 153 -6.73 -24.81 1.59
C GLU A 153 -7.66 -23.80 2.29
N PRO A 154 -8.91 -23.66 1.82
CA PRO A 154 -9.84 -22.65 2.31
C PRO A 154 -10.31 -22.95 3.74
N GLY A 155 -10.07 -24.16 4.25
CA GLY A 155 -10.41 -24.59 5.61
C GLY A 155 -9.42 -24.15 6.70
N SER A 156 -8.24 -23.64 6.34
CA SER A 156 -7.22 -23.24 7.35
C SER A 156 -7.67 -22.04 8.19
N GLY A 157 -8.45 -21.12 7.61
CA GLY A 157 -9.03 -19.93 8.27
C GLY A 157 -8.01 -18.95 8.86
N ARG A 158 -6.69 -19.19 8.70
CA ARG A 158 -5.60 -18.42 9.29
C ARG A 158 -4.39 -18.38 8.37
N CYS A 159 -3.71 -17.24 8.38
CA CYS A 159 -2.46 -17.06 7.66
C CYS A 159 -1.33 -17.91 8.29
N PRO A 160 -0.58 -18.70 7.49
CA PRO A 160 0.51 -19.52 8.02
C PRO A 160 1.69 -18.69 8.54
N GLU A 161 1.91 -17.49 8.00
CA GLU A 161 3.02 -16.62 8.40
C GLU A 161 2.76 -15.85 9.70
N CYS A 162 1.60 -15.19 9.80
CA CYS A 162 1.31 -14.30 10.93
C CYS A 162 0.19 -14.78 11.86
N GLY A 163 -0.44 -15.92 11.58
CA GLY A 163 -1.51 -16.51 12.41
C GLY A 163 -2.83 -15.73 12.43
N ARG A 164 -2.92 -14.59 11.73
CA ARG A 164 -4.13 -13.76 11.63
C ARG A 164 -5.24 -14.54 10.92
N ARG A 165 -6.47 -14.44 11.43
CA ARG A 165 -7.65 -15.01 10.76
C ARG A 165 -7.90 -14.32 9.42
N PHE A 166 -8.41 -15.08 8.45
CA PHE A 166 -8.82 -14.49 7.18
C PHE A 166 -10.07 -13.64 7.36
N GLU A 167 -10.14 -12.59 6.56
CA GLU A 167 -11.34 -11.78 6.41
C GLU A 167 -12.23 -12.41 5.33
N GLU A 168 -13.53 -12.13 5.37
CA GLU A 168 -14.54 -12.84 4.58
C GLU A 168 -14.30 -12.72 3.06
N ASP A 169 -13.80 -11.57 2.62
CA ASP A 169 -13.43 -11.30 1.23
C ASP A 169 -12.25 -12.16 0.77
N VAL A 170 -11.23 -12.31 1.60
CA VAL A 170 -10.08 -13.18 1.32
C VAL A 170 -10.52 -14.65 1.29
N GLU A 171 -11.35 -15.09 2.24
CA GLU A 171 -11.89 -16.45 2.25
C GLU A 171 -12.71 -16.75 0.99
N ARG A 172 -13.50 -15.78 0.53
CA ARG A 172 -14.30 -15.90 -0.69
C ARG A 172 -13.42 -16.14 -1.91
N ILE A 173 -12.39 -15.32 -2.08
CA ILE A 173 -11.42 -15.44 -3.19
C ILE A 173 -10.72 -16.81 -3.15
N LEU A 174 -10.31 -17.28 -1.96
CA LEU A 174 -9.69 -18.60 -1.82
C LEU A 174 -10.63 -19.74 -2.22
N ARG A 175 -11.91 -19.67 -1.85
CA ARG A 175 -12.91 -20.67 -2.23
C ARG A 175 -13.18 -20.65 -3.73
N GLU A 176 -13.29 -19.47 -4.33
CA GLU A 176 -13.53 -19.31 -5.77
C GLU A 176 -12.32 -19.77 -6.60
N GLY A 177 -11.11 -19.41 -6.20
CA GLY A 177 -9.88 -19.81 -6.88
C GLY A 177 -9.66 -21.33 -6.88
N ASN A 178 -10.09 -22.04 -5.83
CA ASN A 178 -9.97 -23.50 -5.77
C ASN A 178 -10.99 -24.20 -6.67
N ARG A 179 -12.24 -23.71 -6.76
CA ARG A 179 -13.24 -24.27 -7.71
C ARG A 179 -12.76 -24.19 -9.15
N GLY A 180 -12.11 -23.09 -9.52
CA GLY A 180 -11.58 -22.91 -10.88
C GLY A 180 -10.51 -23.95 -11.26
N ARG A 181 -9.70 -24.42 -10.30
CA ARG A 181 -8.73 -25.49 -10.54
C ARG A 181 -9.38 -26.85 -10.72
N GLU A 182 -10.32 -27.21 -9.85
CA GLU A 182 -11.05 -28.48 -9.93
C GLU A 182 -11.78 -28.63 -11.27
N SER A 183 -12.32 -27.53 -11.82
CA SER A 183 -12.95 -27.55 -13.15
C SER A 183 -11.96 -27.69 -14.30
N GLY A 184 -10.73 -27.19 -14.17
CA GLY A 184 -9.70 -27.30 -15.21
C GLY A 184 -9.13 -28.71 -15.33
N ASP A 185 -8.98 -29.40 -14.20
CA ASP A 185 -8.39 -30.74 -14.15
C ASP A 185 -9.34 -31.84 -14.68
N ALA A 186 -10.66 -31.60 -14.72
CA ALA A 186 -11.63 -32.59 -15.22
C ALA A 186 -11.66 -32.72 -16.75
N THR A 187 -10.98 -31.83 -17.48
CA THR A 187 -10.95 -31.77 -18.94
C THR A 187 -9.61 -32.18 -19.57
N ALA A 188 -8.61 -32.53 -18.76
CA ALA A 188 -7.30 -33.01 -19.20
C ALA A 188 -7.22 -34.54 -19.12
#